data_AF-A0A7V5C6J4-F1
#
_entry.id   AF-A0A7V5C6J4-F1
#
_cell.length_a   1.000
_cell.length_b   1.000
_cell.length_c   1.000
_cell.angle_alpha   90.00
_cell.angle_beta   90.00
_cell.angle_gamma   90.00
#
_symmetry.space_group_name_H-M   'P 1'
#
loop_
_entity.id
_entity.type
_entity.pdbx_description
1 polymer ?
#
loop_
_entity_poly.entity_id
_entity_poly.type
_entity_poly.pdbx_seq_one_letter_code
_entity_poly.pdbx_strand_id
1 'polypeptide(L)'
;RVGAFPVVDEDGRVKGIISIRDLMRAFVNVLGIKQPGTLLCILVEDKVGQMKKIVDAITEENIPFGSILVARYWEEGKRAVFPYLLTNTVAPVKRKLQSLGFEVLEPMEWYLDQLPKKE
;
A
#
# COMPACT_ATOMS: atom_id res chain seq x y z
N ARG A 1 3.88 -19.03 -20.83
CA ARG A 1 3.99 -18.17 -19.63
C ARG A 1 4.81 -18.93 -18.60
N VAL A 2 5.92 -18.37 -18.09
CA VAL A 2 6.75 -19.02 -17.06
C VAL A 2 6.21 -18.66 -15.68
N GLY A 3 5.91 -19.66 -14.86
CA GLY A 3 5.27 -19.48 -13.54
C GLY A 3 6.16 -19.72 -12.33
N ALA A 4 7.40 -20.17 -12.56
CA ALA A 4 8.36 -20.47 -11.52
C ALA A 4 9.80 -20.37 -12.05
N PHE A 5 10.72 -20.05 -11.14
CA PHE A 5 12.15 -19.91 -11.42
C PHE A 5 12.94 -20.88 -10.52
N PRO A 6 13.97 -21.56 -11.05
CA PRO A 6 14.92 -22.28 -10.21
C PRO A 6 15.74 -21.27 -9.40
N VAL A 7 15.91 -21.56 -8.11
CA VAL A 7 16.83 -20.84 -7.23
C VAL A 7 18.15 -21.59 -7.25
N VAL A 8 19.23 -20.91 -7.62
CA VAL A 8 20.58 -21.48 -7.72
C VAL A 8 21.52 -20.84 -6.69
N ASP A 9 22.55 -21.57 -6.28
CA ASP A 9 23.66 -21.00 -5.52
C ASP A 9 24.70 -20.33 -6.44
N GLU A 10 25.76 -19.79 -5.85
CA GLU A 10 26.84 -19.10 -6.57
C GLU A 10 27.55 -19.98 -7.60
N ASP A 11 27.58 -21.31 -7.38
CA ASP A 11 28.16 -22.29 -8.29
C ASP A 11 27.15 -22.75 -9.37
N GLY A 12 25.95 -22.17 -9.41
CA GLY A 12 24.89 -22.50 -10.36
C GLY A 12 24.14 -23.80 -10.02
N ARG A 13 24.31 -24.38 -8.83
CA ARG A 13 23.59 -25.60 -8.43
C ARG A 13 22.20 -25.25 -7.93
N VAL A 14 21.19 -26.00 -8.39
CA VAL A 14 19.79 -25.77 -8.00
C VAL A 14 19.57 -26.09 -6.51
N LYS A 15 19.12 -25.11 -5.76
CA LYS A 15 18.71 -25.21 -4.35
C LYS A 15 17.21 -25.38 -4.16
N GLY A 16 16.41 -24.97 -5.14
CA GLY A 16 14.96 -25.06 -5.06
C GLY A 16 14.26 -24.35 -6.21
N ILE A 17 12.97 -24.07 -6.00
CA ILE A 17 12.10 -23.40 -6.98
C ILE A 17 11.33 -22.31 -6.24
N ILE A 18 11.24 -21.12 -6.83
CA ILE A 18 10.33 -20.05 -6.40
C ILE A 18 9.24 -19.87 -7.46
N SER A 19 7.98 -19.99 -7.06
CA SER A 19 6.84 -19.81 -7.95
C SER A 19 6.14 -18.45 -7.75
N ILE A 20 5.28 -18.08 -8.70
CA ILE A 20 4.36 -16.94 -8.54
C ILE A 20 3.53 -17.10 -7.26
N ARG A 21 3.12 -18.32 -6.90
CA ARG A 21 2.33 -18.58 -5.69
C ARG A 21 3.12 -18.25 -4.42
N ASP A 22 4.42 -18.55 -4.40
CA ASP A 22 5.31 -18.25 -3.27
C ASP A 22 5.48 -16.73 -3.13
N LEU A 23 5.68 -16.04 -4.25
CA LEU A 23 5.77 -14.58 -4.28
C LEU A 23 4.47 -13.91 -3.79
N MET A 24 3.31 -14.37 -4.27
CA MET A 24 2.01 -13.87 -3.81
C MET A 24 1.81 -14.12 -2.31
N ARG A 25 2.20 -15.30 -1.81
CA ARG A 25 2.13 -15.61 -0.38
C ARG A 25 3.04 -14.68 0.43
N ALA A 26 4.26 -14.43 -0.04
CA ALA A 26 5.18 -13.51 0.60
C ALA A 26 4.59 -12.09 0.65
N PHE A 27 4.02 -11.59 -0.44
CA PHE A 27 3.37 -10.28 -0.46
C PHE A 27 2.18 -10.20 0.51
N VAL A 28 1.28 -11.19 0.52
CA VAL A 28 0.14 -11.20 1.44
C VAL A 28 0.60 -11.16 2.90
N ASN A 29 1.69 -11.86 3.23
CA ASN A 29 2.25 -11.87 4.58
C ASN A 29 2.89 -10.52 4.95
N VAL A 30 3.71 -9.94 4.06
CA VAL A 30 4.41 -8.66 4.30
C VAL A 30 3.43 -7.49 4.37
N LEU A 31 2.35 -7.51 3.58
CA LEU A 31 1.36 -6.44 3.58
C LEU A 31 0.36 -6.53 4.73
N GLY A 32 0.34 -7.63 5.49
CA GLY A 32 -0.53 -7.80 6.64
C GLY A 32 -2.03 -7.99 6.31
N ILE A 33 -2.37 -8.24 5.04
CA ILE A 33 -3.77 -8.26 4.52
C ILE A 33 -4.62 -9.38 5.17
N LYS A 34 -3.99 -10.37 5.82
CA LYS A 34 -4.69 -11.44 6.54
C LYS A 34 -5.19 -11.04 7.94
N GLN A 35 -4.72 -9.91 8.47
CA GLN A 35 -5.19 -9.41 9.76
C GLN A 35 -6.46 -8.59 9.56
N PRO A 36 -7.40 -8.53 10.51
CA PRO A 36 -8.52 -7.60 10.43
C PRO A 36 -8.02 -6.16 10.39
N GLY A 37 -8.50 -5.38 9.42
CA GLY A 37 -8.06 -4.01 9.22
C GLY A 37 -8.69 -3.36 8.00
N THR A 38 -8.36 -2.09 7.80
CA THR A 38 -8.91 -1.25 6.74
C THR A 38 -7.78 -0.67 5.89
N LEU A 39 -7.89 -0.80 4.57
CA LEU A 39 -7.03 -0.11 3.62
C LEU A 39 -7.64 1.24 3.26
N LEU A 40 -6.90 2.33 3.46
CA LEU A 40 -7.29 3.66 3.00
C LEU A 40 -6.58 3.98 1.69
N CYS A 41 -7.11 4.96 0.94
CA CYS A 41 -6.42 5.60 -0.16
C CYS A 41 -6.39 7.10 0.08
N ILE A 42 -5.19 7.67 0.11
CA ILE A 42 -4.96 9.09 0.41
C ILE A 42 -4.19 9.69 -0.75
N LEU A 43 -4.78 10.67 -1.42
CA LEU A 43 -4.08 11.44 -2.45
C LEU A 43 -3.25 12.54 -1.81
N VAL A 44 -1.99 12.62 -2.22
CA VAL A 44 -1.05 13.63 -1.74
C VAL A 44 -0.33 14.27 -2.90
N GLU A 45 0.02 15.54 -2.74
CA GLU A 45 0.96 16.20 -3.63
C GLU A 45 2.34 15.51 -3.54
N ASP A 46 3.09 15.51 -4.63
CA ASP A 46 4.49 15.07 -4.63
C ASP A 46 5.39 16.13 -3.97
N LYS A 47 5.31 16.24 -2.65
CA LYS A 47 6.10 17.14 -1.82
C LYS A 47 6.66 16.40 -0.60
N VAL A 48 7.83 16.85 -0.15
CA VAL A 48 8.48 16.30 1.05
C VAL A 48 7.60 16.57 2.28
N GLY A 49 7.53 15.58 3.19
CA GLY A 49 6.82 15.70 4.45
C GLY A 49 5.36 15.25 4.43
N GLN A 50 4.76 14.97 3.27
CA GLN A 50 3.37 14.49 3.20
C GLN A 50 3.18 13.15 3.93
N MET A 51 4.11 12.21 3.75
CA MET A 51 4.07 10.93 4.49
C MET A 51 4.15 11.12 6.00
N LYS A 52 4.97 12.06 6.49
CA LYS A 52 5.09 12.35 7.93
C LYS A 52 3.74 12.82 8.48
N LYS A 53 3.07 13.75 7.79
CA LYS A 53 1.75 14.26 8.20
C LYS A 53 0.71 13.14 8.26
N ILE A 54 0.70 12.23 7.29
CA ILE A 54 -0.20 11.06 7.30
C ILE A 54 0.09 10.17 8.51
N VAL A 55 1.36 9.83 8.74
CA VAL A 55 1.77 8.97 9.85
C VAL A 55 1.39 9.57 11.19
N ASP A 56 1.74 10.85 11.41
CA ASP A 56 1.39 11.57 12.64
C ASP A 56 -0.13 11.58 12.87
N ALA A 57 -0.91 11.93 11.85
CA ALA A 57 -2.37 12.02 11.96
C ALA A 57 -3.01 10.69 12.39
N ILE A 58 -2.49 9.57 11.91
CA ILE A 58 -2.99 8.21 12.24
C ILE A 58 -2.46 7.76 13.60
N THR A 59 -1.20 8.00 13.92
CA THR A 59 -0.59 7.62 15.20
C THR A 59 -1.18 8.38 16.37
N GLU A 60 -1.57 9.65 16.18
CA GLU A 60 -2.29 10.43 17.19
C GLU A 60 -3.67 9.85 17.55
N GLU A 61 -4.28 9.06 16.65
CA GLU A 61 -5.50 8.30 16.93
C GLU A 61 -5.22 6.94 17.59
N ASN A 62 -3.96 6.67 17.95
CA ASN A 62 -3.48 5.43 18.56
C ASN A 62 -3.80 4.17 17.72
N ILE A 63 -3.74 4.29 16.39
CA ILE A 63 -4.03 3.20 15.46
C ILE A 63 -2.73 2.63 14.90
N PRO A 64 -2.51 1.29 14.99
CA PRO A 64 -1.32 0.67 14.43
C PRO A 64 -1.42 0.50 12.91
N PHE A 65 -0.28 0.65 12.26
CA PHE A 65 -0.11 0.33 10.84
C PHE A 65 0.22 -1.16 10.67
N GLY A 66 -0.42 -1.81 9.70
CA GLY A 66 0.01 -3.11 9.19
C GLY A 66 1.01 -2.95 8.04
N SER A 67 0.73 -2.04 7.11
CA SER A 67 1.61 -1.74 5.97
C SER A 67 1.31 -0.36 5.39
N ILE A 68 2.24 0.21 4.62
CA ILE A 68 2.03 1.44 3.85
C ILE A 68 2.55 1.21 2.44
N LEU A 69 1.65 1.27 1.47
CA LEU A 69 1.96 1.22 0.04
C LEU A 69 1.94 2.62 -0.55
N VAL A 70 2.78 2.88 -1.54
CA VAL A 70 2.81 4.17 -2.25
C VAL A 70 2.79 3.92 -3.75
N ALA A 71 1.71 4.34 -4.41
CA ALA A 71 1.67 4.43 -5.87
C ALA A 71 2.26 5.78 -6.28
N ARG A 72 3.40 5.73 -6.97
CA ARG A 72 4.17 6.92 -7.39
C ARG A 72 3.54 7.67 -8.56
N TYR A 73 2.68 7.01 -9.32
CA TYR A 73 2.03 7.57 -10.51
C TYR A 73 0.53 7.38 -10.35
N TRP A 74 -0.16 8.44 -9.93
CA TRP A 74 -1.62 8.50 -9.89
C TRP A 74 -2.12 9.51 -10.92
N GLU A 75 -1.73 10.78 -10.72
CA GLU A 75 -1.89 11.91 -11.63
C GLU A 75 -0.59 12.71 -11.64
N GLU A 76 -0.40 13.60 -12.62
CA GLU A 76 0.78 14.46 -12.66
C GLU A 76 0.89 15.30 -11.37
N GLY A 77 2.06 15.22 -10.71
CA GLY A 77 2.31 15.93 -9.45
C GLY A 77 1.63 15.34 -8.20
N LYS A 78 0.93 14.20 -8.31
CA LYS A 78 0.28 13.52 -7.18
C LYS A 78 0.77 12.08 -6.98
N ARG A 79 0.68 11.62 -5.74
CA ARG A 79 0.91 10.24 -5.30
C ARG A 79 -0.31 9.73 -4.55
N ALA A 80 -0.55 8.43 -4.62
CA ALA A 80 -1.54 7.78 -3.78
C ALA A 80 -0.83 6.95 -2.70
N VAL A 81 -1.18 7.21 -1.44
CA VAL A 81 -0.68 6.48 -0.28
C VAL A 81 -1.78 5.57 0.22
N PHE A 82 -1.48 4.29 0.37
CA PHE A 82 -2.42 3.28 0.85
C PHE A 82 -1.93 2.68 2.17
N PRO A 83 -2.25 3.32 3.31
CA PRO A 83 -1.96 2.75 4.60
C PRO A 83 -3.00 1.65 4.92
N TYR A 84 -2.51 0.46 5.28
CA TYR A 84 -3.31 -0.59 5.88
C TYR A 84 -3.30 -0.41 7.38
N LEU A 85 -4.46 -0.10 7.95
CA LEU A 85 -4.63 0.17 9.37
C LEU A 85 -5.23 -1.03 10.07
N LEU A 86 -4.67 -1.44 11.21
CA LEU A 86 -5.14 -2.56 12.01
C LEU A 86 -6.35 -2.17 12.87
N THR A 87 -7.37 -1.62 12.23
CA THR A 87 -8.64 -1.20 12.82
C THR A 87 -9.76 -1.28 11.77
N ASN A 88 -10.97 -1.52 12.23
CA ASN A 88 -12.18 -1.43 11.39
C ASN A 88 -12.88 -0.06 11.52
N THR A 89 -12.44 0.77 12.47
CA THR A 89 -13.03 2.08 12.73
C THR A 89 -12.09 3.17 12.22
N VAL A 90 -12.34 3.64 11.01
CA VAL A 90 -11.51 4.66 10.34
C VAL A 90 -12.14 6.04 10.25
N ALA A 91 -13.38 6.21 10.70
CA ALA A 91 -14.09 7.49 10.61
C ALA A 91 -13.37 8.68 11.33
N PRO A 92 -12.71 8.49 12.50
CA PRO A 92 -11.92 9.55 13.12
C PRO A 92 -10.69 9.92 12.28
N VAL A 93 -9.97 8.91 11.82
CA VAL A 93 -8.78 9.07 10.96
C VAL A 93 -9.12 9.79 9.66
N LYS A 94 -10.19 9.37 8.96
CA LYS A 94 -10.65 10.00 7.72
C LYS A 94 -10.92 11.48 7.93
N ARG A 95 -11.68 11.83 8.98
CA ARG A 95 -11.99 13.23 9.33
C ARG A 95 -10.74 14.06 9.61
N LYS A 96 -9.76 13.47 10.31
CA LYS A 96 -8.50 14.14 10.65
C LYS A 96 -7.61 14.36 9.43
N LEU A 97 -7.52 13.37 8.54
CA LEU A 97 -6.80 13.52 7.27
C LEU A 97 -7.46 14.60 6.41
N GLN A 98 -8.79 14.60 6.32
CA GLN A 98 -9.55 15.62 5.59
C GLN A 98 -9.36 17.02 6.18
N SER A 99 -9.32 17.18 7.51
CA SER A 99 -9.07 18.50 8.13
C SER A 99 -7.65 19.02 7.91
N LEU A 100 -6.69 18.13 7.62
CA LEU A 100 -5.33 18.47 7.19
C LEU A 100 -5.23 18.79 5.69
N GLY A 101 -6.34 18.73 4.96
CA GLY A 101 -6.42 19.02 3.52
C GLY A 101 -6.10 17.81 2.63
N PHE A 102 -6.04 16.60 3.17
CA PHE A 102 -5.88 15.40 2.36
C PHE A 102 -7.20 14.94 1.77
N GLU A 103 -7.14 14.53 0.51
CA GLU A 103 -8.23 13.84 -0.16
C GLU A 103 -8.13 12.34 0.16
N VAL A 104 -9.20 11.78 0.73
CA VAL A 104 -9.28 10.36 1.10
C VAL A 104 -10.35 9.71 0.24
N LEU A 105 -9.95 8.81 -0.66
CA LEU A 105 -10.84 8.15 -1.60
C LEU A 105 -11.56 6.96 -0.95
N GLU A 106 -12.83 6.76 -1.30
CA GLU A 106 -13.58 5.59 -0.87
C GLU A 106 -13.13 4.34 -1.64
N PRO A 107 -13.18 3.12 -1.03
CA PRO A 107 -12.77 1.87 -1.70
C PRO A 107 -13.35 1.64 -3.10
N MET A 108 -14.54 2.16 -3.37
CA MET A 108 -15.19 2.06 -4.68
C MET A 108 -14.62 3.01 -5.74
N GLU A 109 -13.84 4.02 -5.33
CA GLU A 109 -13.32 5.10 -6.17
C GLU A 109 -11.86 4.88 -6.61
N TRP A 110 -11.11 3.96 -5.97
CA TRP A 110 -9.67 3.76 -6.27
C TRP A 110 -9.33 2.36 -6.81
N TYR A 111 -10.16 1.77 -7.67
CA TYR A 111 -9.79 0.51 -8.34
C TYR A 111 -8.45 0.65 -9.09
N LEU A 112 -7.44 -0.07 -8.62
CA LEU A 112 -6.04 -0.02 -9.09
C LEU A 112 -5.85 -0.37 -10.57
N ASP A 113 -6.87 -0.95 -11.22
CA ASP A 113 -6.88 -1.27 -12.65
C ASP A 113 -7.12 -0.05 -13.57
N GLN A 114 -7.31 1.15 -13.00
CA GLN A 114 -7.39 2.42 -13.75
C GLN A 114 -6.13 3.29 -13.66
N LEU A 115 -4.95 2.71 -13.43
CA LEU A 115 -3.72 3.47 -13.70
C LEU A 115 -3.75 3.97 -15.15
N PRO A 116 -3.45 5.26 -15.42
CA PRO A 116 -3.47 5.77 -16.78
C PRO A 116 -2.56 4.88 -17.62
N LYS A 117 -3.13 4.28 -18.65
CA LYS A 117 -2.32 3.63 -19.70
C LYS A 117 -1.44 4.75 -20.25
N LYS A 118 -0.15 4.71 -19.95
CA LYS A 118 0.82 5.49 -20.72
C LYS A 118 0.66 5.02 -22.17
N GLU A 119 0.13 5.90 -23.02
CA GLU A 119 0.39 5.85 -24.46
C GLU A 119 1.89 6.00 -24.72
#